data_AF-A0A7S1ITM7-F1
#
_entry.id   AF-A0A7S1ITM7-F1
#
_cell.length_a   1.000
_cell.length_b   1.000
_cell.length_c   1.000
_cell.angle_alpha   90.00
_cell.angle_beta   90.00
_cell.angle_gamma   90.00
#
_symmetry.space_group_name_H-M   'P 1'
#
loop_
_entity.id
_entity.type
_entity.pdbx_description
1 polymer ?
#
loop_
_entity_poly.entity_id
_entity_poly.type
_entity_poly.pdbx_seq_one_letter_code
_entity_poly.pdbx_strand_id
1 'polypeptide(L)'
;KETGTKPPPESRRRLSSTTSSTLFLKDKASTLQGVLRALQTQKGVMSIGLYATIGGVFLSYITVVPLWLVTDTAEGGYGLSITESGIVMSCSGPVLFLTQPFLAPLLVRWLGFRRSWTLEAVLMGLGLGLTPCLDLLTADPSSAFLGLCLIQVYINVIYQMVLGTCFIFMNNSVSTAIRGTFLGVAHAVASTSRLVLPSLASSLFAWTKGAVRPWPFDHHLSFYLLGVIMVALGLVSLLLPPSIDDKYAEPEATDAEDAAHGRAEGPPAGPGTADPAGKV
;
A
#
# COMPACT_ATOMS: atom_id res chain seq x y z
N LYS A 1 17.78 -26.07 60.72
CA LYS A 1 16.63 -25.42 60.04
C LYS A 1 17.21 -24.16 59.41
N GLU A 2 17.34 -23.97 58.10
CA GLU A 2 16.59 -24.45 56.95
C GLU A 2 17.56 -24.87 55.83
N THR A 3 17.37 -26.05 55.26
CA THR A 3 18.02 -26.51 54.04
C THR A 3 17.24 -25.97 52.85
N GLY A 4 17.73 -24.89 52.24
CA GLY A 4 17.23 -24.39 50.95
C GLY A 4 17.61 -25.35 49.83
N THR A 5 16.76 -26.32 49.55
CA THR A 5 16.89 -27.24 48.41
C THR A 5 16.73 -26.45 47.11
N LYS A 6 17.84 -26.19 46.42
CA LYS A 6 17.82 -25.69 45.04
C LYS A 6 16.98 -26.66 44.18
N PRO A 7 15.99 -26.16 43.41
CA PRO A 7 15.11 -27.04 42.65
C PRO A 7 15.88 -27.75 41.52
N PRO A 8 15.51 -29.00 41.19
CA PRO A 8 16.27 -29.87 40.29
C PRO A 8 16.40 -29.30 38.86
N PRO A 9 17.47 -29.63 38.11
CA PRO A 9 17.80 -28.99 36.83
C PRO A 9 16.68 -29.07 35.76
N GLU A 10 15.85 -30.12 35.77
CA GLU A 10 14.67 -30.22 34.89
C GLU A 10 13.58 -29.19 35.17
N SER A 11 13.38 -28.84 36.45
CA SER A 11 12.38 -27.83 36.84
C SER A 11 12.77 -26.45 36.32
N ARG A 12 14.07 -26.09 36.35
CA ARG A 12 14.58 -24.84 35.76
C ARG A 12 14.42 -24.79 34.24
N ARG A 13 14.62 -25.93 33.55
CA ARG A 13 14.46 -26.04 32.10
C ARG A 13 12.99 -25.89 31.67
N ARG A 14 12.06 -26.46 32.45
CA ARG A 14 10.61 -26.29 32.22
C ARG A 14 10.13 -24.88 32.59
N LEU A 15 10.65 -24.28 33.65
CA LEU A 15 10.35 -22.90 34.02
C LEU A 15 10.91 -21.90 32.99
N SER A 16 12.10 -22.14 32.42
CA SER A 16 12.66 -21.31 31.35
C SER A 16 11.88 -21.49 30.05
N SER A 17 11.47 -22.71 29.68
CA SER A 17 10.67 -22.95 28.47
C SER A 17 9.27 -22.37 28.59
N THR A 18 8.64 -22.46 29.77
CA THR A 18 7.29 -21.93 30.01
C THR A 18 7.32 -20.41 30.07
N THR A 19 8.29 -19.81 30.78
CA THR A 19 8.49 -18.35 30.81
C THR A 19 8.83 -17.79 29.43
N SER A 20 9.67 -18.48 28.64
CA SER A 20 9.98 -18.08 27.27
C SER A 20 8.75 -18.16 26.36
N SER A 21 7.89 -19.18 26.55
CA SER A 21 6.63 -19.33 25.81
C SER A 21 5.59 -18.26 26.18
N THR A 22 5.43 -17.93 27.46
CA THR A 22 4.49 -16.89 27.90
C THR A 22 4.94 -15.50 27.48
N LEU A 23 6.24 -15.22 27.51
CA LEU A 23 6.81 -13.95 27.07
C LEU A 23 6.68 -13.78 25.55
N PHE A 24 6.89 -14.84 24.78
CA PHE A 24 6.63 -14.88 23.34
C PHE A 24 5.14 -14.66 22.98
N LEU A 25 4.21 -15.29 23.72
CA LEU A 25 2.77 -15.08 23.51
C LEU A 25 2.35 -13.64 23.87
N LYS A 26 2.93 -13.07 24.94
CA LYS A 26 2.69 -11.69 25.33
C LYS A 26 3.18 -10.71 24.26
N ASP A 27 4.34 -10.97 23.65
CA ASP A 27 4.92 -10.18 22.57
C ASP A 27 4.11 -10.26 21.26
N LYS A 28 3.57 -11.44 20.94
CA LYS A 28 2.61 -11.57 19.83
C LYS A 28 1.31 -10.82 20.09
N ALA A 29 0.78 -10.90 21.31
CA ALA A 29 -0.45 -10.22 21.68
C ALA A 29 -0.28 -8.69 21.65
N SER A 30 0.85 -8.15 22.13
CA SER A 30 1.15 -6.72 22.07
C SER A 30 1.33 -6.26 20.62
N THR A 31 2.02 -7.04 19.79
CA THR A 31 2.18 -6.75 18.35
C THR A 31 0.83 -6.70 17.64
N LEU A 32 -0.04 -7.69 17.86
CA LEU A 32 -1.39 -7.74 17.28
C LEU A 32 -2.24 -6.55 17.73
N GLN A 33 -2.21 -6.21 19.02
CA GLN A 33 -2.90 -5.02 19.53
C GLN A 33 -2.37 -3.74 18.89
N GLY A 34 -1.05 -3.63 18.69
CA GLY A 34 -0.43 -2.50 18.00
C GLY A 34 -0.91 -2.37 16.55
N VAL A 35 -0.98 -3.48 15.81
CA VAL A 35 -1.51 -3.49 14.43
C VAL A 35 -2.99 -3.12 14.41
N LEU A 36 -3.81 -3.68 15.31
CA LEU A 36 -5.24 -3.34 15.39
C LEU A 36 -5.45 -1.85 15.66
N ARG A 37 -4.65 -1.25 16.55
CA ARG A 37 -4.68 0.20 16.78
C ARG A 37 -4.23 0.97 15.55
N ALA A 38 -3.19 0.53 14.84
CA ALA A 38 -2.75 1.16 13.60
C ALA A 38 -3.87 1.14 12.53
N LEU A 39 -4.61 0.03 12.43
CA LEU A 39 -5.79 -0.11 11.57
C LEU A 39 -7.00 0.71 12.03
N GLN A 40 -6.98 1.31 13.22
CA GLN A 40 -7.99 2.28 13.66
C GLN A 40 -7.55 3.72 13.38
N THR A 41 -6.26 3.94 13.07
CA THR A 41 -5.77 5.27 12.70
C THR A 41 -6.10 5.58 11.24
N GLN A 42 -6.41 6.85 10.97
CA GLN A 42 -6.61 7.33 9.61
C GLN A 42 -5.40 7.05 8.71
N LYS A 43 -4.17 7.26 9.21
CA LYS A 43 -2.92 7.03 8.46
C LYS A 43 -2.79 5.56 8.02
N GLY A 44 -3.02 4.63 8.95
CA GLY A 44 -2.90 3.20 8.69
C GLY A 44 -3.95 2.70 7.68
N VAL A 45 -5.22 3.05 7.89
CA VAL A 45 -6.30 2.62 6.98
C VAL A 45 -6.14 3.21 5.58
N MET A 46 -5.86 4.51 5.49
CA MET A 46 -5.75 5.16 4.18
C MET A 46 -4.53 4.66 3.41
N SER A 47 -3.36 4.49 4.05
CA SER A 47 -2.17 3.97 3.36
C SER A 47 -2.37 2.55 2.82
N ILE A 48 -3.03 1.66 3.58
CA ILE A 48 -3.38 0.31 3.10
C ILE A 48 -4.39 0.39 1.96
N GLY A 49 -5.43 1.21 2.09
CA GLY A 49 -6.47 1.37 1.06
C GLY A 49 -5.91 1.89 -0.27
N LEU A 50 -5.04 2.92 -0.20
CA LEU A 50 -4.32 3.45 -1.37
C LEU A 50 -3.45 2.37 -2.02
N TYR A 51 -2.65 1.65 -1.23
CA TYR A 51 -1.76 0.60 -1.72
C TYR A 51 -2.54 -0.56 -2.38
N ALA A 52 -3.62 -1.01 -1.75
CA ALA A 52 -4.44 -2.10 -2.24
C ALA A 52 -5.14 -1.74 -3.56
N THR A 53 -5.71 -0.53 -3.64
CA THR A 53 -6.42 -0.09 -4.84
C THR A 53 -5.47 0.08 -6.01
N ILE A 54 -4.30 0.69 -5.81
CA ILE A 54 -3.31 0.87 -6.87
C ILE A 54 -2.72 -0.45 -7.36
N GLY A 55 -2.44 -1.38 -6.44
CA GLY A 55 -2.02 -2.72 -6.83
C GLY A 55 -3.07 -3.44 -7.69
N GLY A 56 -4.36 -3.29 -7.37
CA GLY A 56 -5.44 -3.88 -8.15
C GLY A 56 -5.69 -3.21 -9.50
N VAL A 57 -5.64 -1.87 -9.57
CA VAL A 57 -5.78 -1.13 -10.83
C VAL A 57 -4.63 -1.43 -11.79
N PHE A 58 -3.39 -1.49 -11.32
CA PHE A 58 -2.25 -1.85 -12.17
C PHE A 58 -2.39 -3.27 -12.70
N LEU A 59 -2.77 -4.23 -11.85
CA LEU A 59 -2.97 -5.60 -12.30
C LEU A 59 -4.14 -5.71 -13.30
N SER A 60 -5.17 -4.88 -13.13
CA SER A 60 -6.27 -4.76 -14.09
C SER A 60 -5.79 -4.23 -15.43
N TYR A 61 -4.98 -3.18 -15.42
CA TYR A 61 -4.37 -2.61 -16.62
C TYR A 61 -3.55 -3.65 -17.38
N ILE A 62 -2.61 -4.34 -16.72
CA ILE A 62 -1.77 -5.34 -17.42
C ILE A 62 -2.56 -6.57 -17.91
N THR A 63 -3.77 -6.79 -17.37
CA THR A 63 -4.67 -7.85 -17.85
C THR A 63 -5.47 -7.39 -19.07
N VAL A 64 -5.93 -6.14 -19.09
CA VAL A 64 -6.77 -5.59 -20.17
C VAL A 64 -5.96 -5.21 -21.41
N VAL A 65 -4.77 -4.63 -21.24
CA VAL A 65 -3.93 -4.17 -22.36
C VAL A 65 -3.66 -5.27 -23.40
N PRO A 66 -3.15 -6.47 -23.06
CA PRO A 66 -2.89 -7.49 -24.06
C PRO A 66 -4.16 -7.97 -24.77
N LEU A 67 -5.31 -8.02 -24.05
CA LEU A 67 -6.60 -8.34 -24.66
C LEU A 67 -7.01 -7.30 -25.71
N TRP A 68 -6.75 -6.02 -25.42
CA TRP A 68 -7.00 -4.92 -26.35
C TRP A 68 -6.03 -4.93 -27.55
N LEU A 69 -4.74 -5.15 -27.32
CA LEU A 69 -3.73 -5.17 -28.38
C LEU A 69 -3.98 -6.25 -29.43
N VAL A 70 -4.47 -7.42 -29.03
CA VAL A 70 -4.75 -8.56 -29.92
C VAL A 70 -6.15 -8.47 -30.54
N THR A 71 -7.04 -7.64 -30.00
CA THR A 71 -8.40 -7.46 -30.55
C THR A 71 -8.32 -6.87 -31.97
N ASP A 72 -9.23 -7.29 -32.85
CA ASP A 72 -9.27 -6.86 -34.25
C ASP A 72 -9.45 -5.35 -34.39
N THR A 73 -8.88 -4.79 -35.47
CA THR A 73 -8.99 -3.36 -35.81
C THR A 73 -10.42 -2.89 -36.03
N ALA A 74 -11.32 -3.79 -36.45
CA ALA A 74 -12.75 -3.51 -36.59
C ALA A 74 -13.46 -3.22 -35.24
N GLU A 75 -12.91 -3.74 -34.13
CA GLU A 75 -13.43 -3.52 -32.77
C GLU A 75 -12.66 -2.41 -32.02
N GLY A 76 -11.75 -1.71 -32.70
CA GLY A 76 -10.88 -0.68 -32.10
C GLY A 76 -9.69 -1.24 -31.33
N GLY A 77 -9.24 -2.45 -31.67
CA GLY A 77 -7.94 -2.98 -31.24
C GLY A 77 -6.86 -2.78 -32.31
N TYR A 78 -5.66 -3.30 -32.05
CA TYR A 78 -4.52 -3.18 -32.97
C TYR A 78 -4.29 -4.41 -33.84
N GLY A 79 -4.96 -5.53 -33.57
CA GLY A 79 -4.77 -6.81 -34.27
C GLY A 79 -3.34 -7.34 -34.19
N LEU A 80 -2.59 -7.00 -33.14
CA LEU A 80 -1.20 -7.42 -32.99
C LEU A 80 -1.09 -8.92 -32.75
N SER A 81 0.02 -9.51 -33.17
CA SER A 81 0.37 -10.86 -32.77
C SER A 81 0.64 -10.95 -31.26
N ILE A 82 0.49 -12.15 -30.71
CA ILE A 82 0.81 -12.44 -29.30
C ILE A 82 2.26 -12.05 -28.98
N THR A 83 3.18 -12.26 -29.93
CA THR A 83 4.61 -11.90 -29.79
C THR A 83 4.80 -10.38 -29.70
N GLU A 84 4.17 -9.63 -30.60
CA GLU A 84 4.25 -8.16 -30.62
C GLU A 84 3.65 -7.54 -29.36
N SER A 85 2.50 -8.04 -28.91
CA SER A 85 1.89 -7.63 -27.64
C SER A 85 2.83 -7.93 -26.46
N GLY A 86 3.48 -9.10 -26.46
CA GLY A 86 4.46 -9.47 -25.44
C GLY A 86 5.67 -8.52 -25.39
N ILE A 87 6.14 -8.05 -26.56
CA ILE A 87 7.23 -7.07 -26.65
C ILE A 87 6.79 -5.72 -26.05
N VAL A 88 5.62 -5.20 -26.44
CA VAL A 88 5.07 -3.96 -25.88
C VAL A 88 5.00 -4.06 -24.36
N MET A 89 4.47 -5.16 -23.82
CA MET A 89 4.33 -5.35 -22.38
C MET A 89 5.67 -5.45 -21.64
N SER A 90 6.71 -5.98 -22.28
CA SER A 90 8.02 -6.26 -21.65
C SER A 90 9.06 -5.16 -21.86
N CYS A 91 8.84 -4.22 -22.78
CA CYS A 91 9.83 -3.18 -23.14
C CYS A 91 10.15 -2.22 -21.98
N SER A 92 9.30 -2.15 -20.96
CA SER A 92 9.48 -1.30 -19.78
C SER A 92 10.58 -1.77 -18.83
N GLY A 93 10.93 -3.06 -18.83
CA GLY A 93 11.86 -3.67 -17.86
C GLY A 93 13.22 -2.97 -17.75
N PRO A 94 13.98 -2.79 -18.85
CA PRO A 94 15.27 -2.10 -18.81
C PRO A 94 15.16 -0.64 -18.37
N VAL A 95 14.11 0.06 -18.81
CA VAL A 95 13.88 1.48 -18.46
C VAL A 95 13.59 1.62 -16.97
N LEU A 96 12.77 0.73 -16.40
CA LEU A 96 12.49 0.68 -14.97
C LEU A 96 13.76 0.51 -14.14
N PHE A 97 14.63 -0.44 -14.53
CA PHE A 97 15.87 -0.70 -13.82
C PHE A 97 16.78 0.54 -13.78
N LEU A 98 16.82 1.31 -14.87
CA LEU A 98 17.65 2.49 -14.99
C LEU A 98 17.03 3.73 -14.35
N THR A 99 15.71 3.92 -14.41
CA THR A 99 15.06 5.19 -14.02
C THR A 99 14.64 5.23 -12.56
N GLN A 100 14.21 4.09 -11.99
CA GLN A 100 13.64 4.05 -10.64
C GLN A 100 14.57 4.56 -9.52
N PRO A 101 15.85 4.15 -9.43
CA PRO A 101 16.71 4.59 -8.33
C PRO A 101 17.06 6.09 -8.38
N PHE A 102 16.89 6.77 -9.52
CA PHE A 102 17.23 8.19 -9.66
C PHE A 102 16.00 9.11 -9.65
N LEU A 103 14.92 8.72 -10.34
CA LEU A 103 13.76 9.58 -10.53
C LEU A 103 12.90 9.70 -9.26
N ALA A 104 12.70 8.59 -8.54
CA ALA A 104 11.92 8.56 -7.30
C ALA A 104 12.51 9.45 -6.19
N PRO A 105 13.80 9.33 -5.81
CA PRO A 105 14.35 10.21 -4.77
C PRO A 105 14.44 11.67 -5.22
N LEU A 106 14.60 11.95 -6.52
CA LEU A 106 14.61 13.31 -7.03
C LEU A 106 13.25 13.99 -6.84
N LEU A 107 12.16 13.32 -7.26
CA LEU A 107 10.81 13.89 -7.18
C LEU A 107 10.39 14.12 -5.72
N VAL A 108 10.65 13.15 -4.84
CA VAL A 108 10.37 13.26 -3.40
C VAL A 108 11.14 14.40 -2.75
N ARG A 109 12.42 14.60 -3.09
CA ARG A 109 13.23 15.71 -2.54
C ARG A 109 12.65 17.08 -2.89
N TRP A 110 11.99 17.20 -4.03
CA TRP A 110 11.45 18.46 -4.53
C TRP A 110 10.04 18.75 -3.99
N LEU A 111 9.17 17.73 -3.90
CA LEU A 111 7.75 17.93 -3.61
C LEU A 111 7.32 17.44 -2.22
N GLY A 112 8.11 16.58 -1.57
CA GLY A 112 7.66 15.80 -0.41
C GLY A 112 6.79 14.60 -0.82
N PHE A 113 6.55 13.66 0.09
CA PHE A 113 5.91 12.39 -0.27
C PHE A 113 4.44 12.56 -0.66
N ARG A 114 3.66 13.34 0.09
CA ARG A 114 2.23 13.55 -0.18
C ARG A 114 1.95 14.21 -1.53
N ARG A 115 2.70 15.26 -1.87
CA ARG A 115 2.52 15.96 -3.15
C ARG A 115 3.05 15.13 -4.32
N SER A 116 4.19 14.45 -4.16
CA SER A 116 4.69 13.50 -5.16
C SER A 116 3.64 12.44 -5.46
N TRP A 117 3.09 11.79 -4.43
CA TRP A 117 2.04 10.78 -4.61
C TRP A 117 0.82 11.32 -5.37
N THR A 118 0.33 12.51 -5.02
CA THR A 118 -0.83 13.11 -5.70
C THR A 118 -0.53 13.35 -7.18
N LEU A 119 0.64 13.92 -7.48
CA LEU A 119 1.08 14.18 -8.84
C LEU A 119 1.24 12.88 -9.63
N GLU A 120 1.93 11.90 -9.06
CA GLU A 120 2.16 10.59 -9.67
C GLU A 120 0.84 9.86 -9.95
N ALA A 121 -0.12 9.89 -9.02
CA ALA A 121 -1.45 9.28 -9.21
C ALA A 121 -2.26 9.96 -10.32
N VAL A 122 -2.21 11.30 -10.40
CA VAL A 122 -2.88 12.05 -11.48
C VAL A 122 -2.21 11.76 -12.82
N LEU A 123 -0.87 11.77 -12.89
CA LEU A 123 -0.12 11.41 -14.09
C LEU A 123 -0.45 9.98 -14.55
N MET A 124 -0.52 9.02 -13.63
CA MET A 124 -0.93 7.67 -13.94
C MET A 124 -2.35 7.64 -14.51
N GLY A 125 -3.29 8.34 -13.87
CA GLY A 125 -4.67 8.41 -14.34
C GLY A 125 -4.81 9.02 -15.74
N LEU A 126 -4.06 10.08 -16.04
CA LEU A 126 -4.00 10.69 -17.36
C LEU A 126 -3.39 9.73 -18.38
N GLY A 127 -2.30 9.05 -18.06
CA GLY A 127 -1.71 8.05 -18.95
C GLY A 127 -2.66 6.91 -19.28
N LEU A 128 -3.36 6.40 -18.27
CA LEU A 128 -4.36 5.34 -18.47
C LEU A 128 -5.47 5.81 -19.40
N GLY A 129 -5.98 7.03 -19.20
CA GLY A 129 -6.99 7.60 -20.09
C GLY A 129 -6.48 7.89 -21.51
N LEU A 130 -5.22 8.27 -21.67
CA LEU A 130 -4.60 8.52 -22.97
C LEU A 130 -4.20 7.23 -23.72
N THR A 131 -4.11 6.09 -23.03
CA THR A 131 -3.68 4.81 -23.62
C THR A 131 -4.53 4.41 -24.83
N PRO A 132 -5.87 4.34 -24.76
CA PRO A 132 -6.70 3.99 -25.92
C PRO A 132 -6.77 5.10 -26.97
N CYS A 133 -6.39 6.34 -26.64
CA CYS A 133 -6.46 7.48 -27.56
C CYS A 133 -5.27 7.56 -28.53
N LEU A 134 -4.31 6.63 -28.47
CA LEU A 134 -3.16 6.60 -29.37
C LEU A 134 -3.54 6.44 -30.85
N ASP A 135 -4.68 5.81 -31.11
CA ASP A 135 -5.26 5.63 -32.45
C ASP A 135 -5.51 6.98 -33.15
N LEU A 136 -5.72 8.06 -32.38
CA LEU A 136 -5.95 9.40 -32.91
C LEU A 136 -4.65 10.10 -33.33
N LEU A 137 -3.49 9.66 -32.84
CA LEU A 137 -2.21 10.35 -33.03
C LEU A 137 -1.42 9.83 -34.23
N THR A 138 -1.61 8.57 -34.63
CA THR A 138 -0.76 7.94 -35.64
C THR A 138 -1.55 7.01 -36.56
N ALA A 139 -1.57 7.32 -37.86
CA ALA A 139 -2.15 6.45 -38.89
C ALA A 139 -1.17 5.38 -39.42
N ASP A 140 0.14 5.53 -39.13
CA ASP A 140 1.17 4.58 -39.58
C ASP A 140 1.40 3.46 -38.55
N PRO A 141 1.34 2.17 -38.95
CA PRO A 141 1.49 1.03 -38.03
C PRO A 141 2.79 1.03 -37.22
N SER A 142 3.91 1.47 -37.81
CA SER A 142 5.22 1.47 -37.13
C SER A 142 5.27 2.53 -36.03
N SER A 143 4.76 3.73 -36.34
CA SER A 143 4.65 4.81 -35.37
C SER A 143 3.67 4.49 -34.23
N ALA A 144 2.59 3.77 -34.52
CA ALA A 144 1.64 3.32 -33.52
C ALA A 144 2.26 2.29 -32.56
N PHE A 145 2.99 1.30 -33.08
CA PHE A 145 3.71 0.31 -32.26
C PHE A 145 4.73 0.97 -31.31
N LEU A 146 5.48 1.96 -31.82
CA LEU A 146 6.38 2.74 -30.99
C LEU A 146 5.61 3.53 -29.91
N GLY A 147 4.48 4.16 -30.26
CA GLY A 147 3.60 4.85 -29.33
C GLY A 147 3.10 3.94 -28.19
N LEU A 148 2.70 2.72 -28.53
CA LEU A 148 2.30 1.69 -27.57
C LEU A 148 3.43 1.31 -26.61
N CYS A 149 4.66 1.15 -27.13
CA CYS A 149 5.83 0.90 -26.27
C CYS A 149 6.11 2.08 -25.33
N LEU A 150 6.03 3.31 -25.84
CA LEU A 150 6.31 4.52 -25.06
C LEU A 150 5.27 4.74 -23.95
N ILE A 151 3.98 4.58 -24.25
CA ILE A 151 2.93 4.68 -23.22
C ILE A 151 3.08 3.57 -22.19
N GLN A 152 3.44 2.35 -22.60
CA GLN A 152 3.64 1.24 -21.68
C GLN A 152 4.83 1.48 -20.75
N VAL A 153 5.93 2.01 -21.26
CA VAL A 153 7.08 2.45 -20.45
C VAL A 153 6.65 3.54 -19.46
N TYR A 154 5.93 4.55 -19.94
CA TYR A 154 5.41 5.64 -19.10
C TYR A 154 4.56 5.11 -17.94
N ILE A 155 3.55 4.29 -18.22
CA ILE A 155 2.65 3.75 -17.19
C ILE A 155 3.42 2.95 -16.15
N ASN A 156 4.35 2.11 -16.57
CA ASN A 156 5.13 1.30 -15.65
C ASN A 156 6.07 2.14 -14.76
N VAL A 157 6.74 3.15 -15.34
CA VAL A 157 7.63 4.04 -14.59
C VAL A 157 6.85 4.79 -13.52
N ILE A 158 5.71 5.40 -13.89
CA ILE A 158 4.88 6.14 -12.94
C ILE A 158 4.29 5.19 -11.89
N TYR A 159 3.78 4.01 -12.28
CA TYR A 159 3.24 3.04 -11.33
C TYR A 159 4.24 2.64 -10.24
N GLN A 160 5.51 2.39 -10.61
CA GLN A 160 6.51 2.02 -9.62
C GLN A 160 6.87 3.18 -8.68
N MET A 161 6.83 4.42 -9.16
CA MET A 161 7.01 5.61 -8.31
C MET A 161 5.87 5.73 -7.31
N VAL A 162 4.62 5.65 -7.79
CA VAL A 162 3.41 5.61 -6.96
C VAL A 162 3.56 4.52 -5.91
N LEU A 163 3.82 3.27 -6.31
CA LEU A 163 3.95 2.14 -5.39
C LEU A 163 5.00 2.39 -4.30
N GLY A 164 6.14 3.00 -4.65
CA GLY A 164 7.21 3.36 -3.73
C GLY A 164 6.80 4.41 -2.70
N THR A 165 6.15 5.50 -3.13
CA THR A 165 5.65 6.55 -2.22
C THR A 165 4.55 6.01 -1.29
N CYS A 166 3.69 5.10 -1.77
CA CYS A 166 2.72 4.39 -0.92
C CYS A 166 3.38 3.53 0.16
N PHE A 167 4.43 2.81 -0.22
CA PHE A 167 5.16 1.96 0.71
C PHE A 167 5.74 2.78 1.84
N ILE A 168 6.22 3.99 1.56
CA ILE A 168 6.72 4.92 2.57
C ILE A 168 5.60 5.38 3.51
N PHE A 169 4.41 5.70 3.01
CA PHE A 169 3.26 6.04 3.87
C PHE A 169 2.91 4.90 4.84
N MET A 170 2.92 3.65 4.38
CA MET A 170 2.69 2.49 5.26
C MET A 170 3.77 2.38 6.33
N ASN A 171 5.04 2.57 5.96
CA ASN A 171 6.16 2.54 6.91
C ASN A 171 6.12 3.68 7.94
N ASN A 172 5.66 4.86 7.53
CA ASN A 172 5.52 6.04 8.38
C ASN A 172 4.26 5.98 9.28
N SER A 173 3.31 5.10 8.98
CA SER A 173 2.08 4.95 9.76
C SER A 173 2.27 4.16 11.05
N VAL A 174 3.37 3.42 11.20
CA VAL A 174 3.59 2.48 12.31
C VAL A 174 5.02 2.49 12.84
N SER A 175 5.16 2.11 14.10
CA SER A 175 6.47 1.90 14.73
C SER A 175 7.20 0.71 14.10
N THR A 176 8.53 0.70 14.22
CA THR A 176 9.39 -0.35 13.68
C THR A 176 9.07 -1.73 14.26
N ALA A 177 8.67 -1.81 15.54
CA ALA A 177 8.33 -3.04 16.25
C ALA A 177 7.17 -3.82 15.60
N ILE A 178 6.14 -3.14 15.10
CA ILE A 178 4.95 -3.78 14.51
C ILE A 178 4.91 -3.73 12.97
N ARG A 179 5.89 -3.04 12.36
CA ARG A 179 5.93 -2.73 10.92
C ARG A 179 5.85 -3.96 10.04
N GLY A 180 6.59 -5.03 10.38
CA GLY A 180 6.59 -6.27 9.59
C GLY A 180 5.19 -6.90 9.50
N THR A 181 4.50 -7.01 10.65
CA THR A 181 3.14 -7.56 10.72
C THR A 181 2.14 -6.65 10.00
N PHE A 182 2.25 -5.32 10.20
CA PHE A 182 1.39 -4.34 9.53
C PHE A 182 1.52 -4.41 8.00
N LEU A 183 2.74 -4.46 7.47
CA LEU A 183 2.99 -4.62 6.03
C LEU A 183 2.47 -5.98 5.52
N GLY A 184 2.56 -7.04 6.32
CA GLY A 184 1.96 -8.33 6.00
C GLY A 184 0.44 -8.23 5.80
N VAL A 185 -0.26 -7.54 6.71
CA VAL A 185 -1.71 -7.27 6.56
C VAL A 185 -1.97 -6.43 5.32
N ALA A 186 -1.20 -5.37 5.09
CA ALA A 186 -1.34 -4.52 3.91
C ALA A 186 -1.19 -5.30 2.60
N HIS A 187 -0.20 -6.18 2.51
CA HIS A 187 0.02 -7.05 1.36
C HIS A 187 -1.10 -8.09 1.20
N ALA A 188 -1.67 -8.60 2.29
CA ALA A 188 -2.83 -9.50 2.22
C ALA A 188 -4.05 -8.77 1.61
N VAL A 189 -4.36 -7.56 2.09
CA VAL A 189 -5.45 -6.74 1.54
C VAL A 189 -5.20 -6.40 0.08
N ALA A 190 -3.98 -5.98 -0.27
CA ALA A 190 -3.62 -5.70 -1.66
C ALA A 190 -3.71 -6.94 -2.57
N SER A 191 -3.39 -8.12 -2.05
CA SER A 191 -3.54 -9.38 -2.79
C SER A 191 -5.01 -9.70 -3.07
N THR A 192 -5.91 -9.42 -2.13
CA THR A 192 -7.35 -9.54 -2.37
C THR A 192 -7.83 -8.58 -3.47
N SER A 193 -7.39 -7.32 -3.45
CA SER A 193 -7.70 -6.38 -4.54
C SER A 193 -7.15 -6.85 -5.88
N ARG A 194 -5.91 -7.38 -5.90
CA ARG A 194 -5.28 -7.97 -7.09
C ARG A 194 -5.99 -9.24 -7.58
N LEU A 195 -6.72 -9.95 -6.72
CA LEU A 195 -7.54 -11.07 -7.15
C LEU A 195 -8.84 -10.60 -7.82
N VAL A 196 -9.51 -9.60 -7.25
CA VAL A 196 -10.88 -9.22 -7.65
C VAL A 196 -10.89 -8.23 -8.82
N LEU A 197 -10.08 -7.17 -8.76
CA LEU A 197 -10.17 -6.06 -9.72
C LEU A 197 -9.86 -6.49 -11.17
N PRO A 198 -8.86 -7.33 -11.46
CA PRO A 198 -8.57 -7.75 -12.83
C PRO A 198 -9.70 -8.56 -13.46
N SER A 199 -10.40 -9.39 -12.66
CA SER A 199 -11.58 -10.11 -13.14
C SER A 199 -12.69 -9.14 -13.52
N LEU A 200 -12.98 -8.14 -12.68
CA LEU A 200 -13.97 -7.11 -12.97
C LEU A 200 -13.60 -6.30 -14.21
N ALA A 201 -12.33 -5.89 -14.35
CA ALA A 201 -11.84 -5.14 -15.49
C ALA A 201 -11.90 -5.95 -16.79
N SER A 202 -11.57 -7.25 -16.73
CA SER A 202 -11.65 -8.15 -17.88
C SER A 202 -13.11 -8.37 -18.32
N SER A 203 -14.03 -8.57 -17.37
CA SER A 203 -15.46 -8.70 -17.67
C SER A 203 -16.04 -7.41 -18.25
N LEU A 204 -15.63 -6.26 -17.71
CA LEU A 204 -16.01 -4.96 -18.25
C LEU A 204 -15.49 -4.78 -19.68
N PHE A 205 -14.22 -5.10 -19.94
CA PHE A 205 -13.66 -5.04 -21.29
C PHE A 205 -14.37 -6.01 -22.25
N ALA A 206 -14.72 -7.22 -21.82
CA ALA A 206 -15.52 -8.11 -22.65
C ALA A 206 -16.93 -7.52 -22.96
N TRP A 207 -17.54 -6.84 -21.99
CA TRP A 207 -18.84 -6.19 -22.17
C TRP A 207 -18.80 -5.00 -23.13
N THR A 208 -17.70 -4.24 -23.17
CA THR A 208 -17.54 -3.13 -24.13
C THR A 208 -17.46 -3.64 -25.57
N LYS A 209 -16.94 -4.86 -25.79
CA LYS A 209 -16.89 -5.49 -27.12
C LYS A 209 -18.18 -6.17 -27.56
N GLY A 210 -19.05 -6.57 -26.63
CA GLY A 210 -20.25 -7.36 -26.95
C GLY A 210 -21.32 -6.65 -27.81
N ALA A 211 -21.23 -5.33 -27.98
CA ALA A 211 -22.11 -4.56 -28.86
C ALA A 211 -21.36 -3.34 -29.41
N VAL A 212 -21.71 -2.88 -30.62
CA VAL A 212 -21.21 -1.62 -31.16
C VAL A 212 -21.75 -0.48 -30.31
N ARG A 213 -20.87 0.15 -29.53
CA ARG A 213 -21.20 1.23 -28.60
C ARG A 213 -20.53 2.53 -29.05
N PRO A 214 -21.20 3.68 -28.93
CA PRO A 214 -20.57 4.96 -29.19
C PRO A 214 -19.54 5.30 -28.12
N TRP A 215 -18.54 6.10 -28.50
CA TRP A 215 -17.65 6.76 -27.55
C TRP A 215 -18.49 7.52 -26.50
N PRO A 216 -18.19 7.43 -25.19
CA PRO A 216 -17.03 6.80 -24.54
C PRO A 216 -17.28 5.37 -23.98
N PHE A 217 -18.36 4.69 -24.39
CA PHE A 217 -18.74 3.36 -23.86
C PHE A 217 -18.14 2.18 -24.65
N ASP A 218 -17.23 2.46 -25.57
CA ASP A 218 -16.46 1.49 -26.33
C ASP A 218 -15.28 0.94 -25.51
N HIS A 219 -14.24 0.41 -26.16
CA HIS A 219 -13.04 -0.10 -25.50
C HIS A 219 -12.35 0.96 -24.61
N HIS A 220 -12.53 2.26 -24.85
CA HIS A 220 -11.96 3.33 -24.03
C HIS A 220 -12.51 3.33 -22.60
N LEU A 221 -13.76 2.87 -22.38
CA LEU A 221 -14.41 2.88 -21.08
C LEU A 221 -13.59 2.17 -20.00
N SER A 222 -13.01 1.02 -20.34
CA SER A 222 -12.19 0.23 -19.41
C SER A 222 -10.98 1.02 -18.94
N PHE A 223 -10.32 1.73 -19.84
CA PHE A 223 -9.14 2.55 -19.54
C PHE A 223 -9.51 3.84 -18.80
N TYR A 224 -10.60 4.50 -19.20
CA TYR A 224 -11.12 5.69 -18.52
C TYR A 224 -11.52 5.41 -17.08
N LEU A 225 -12.17 4.27 -16.80
CA LEU A 225 -12.53 3.91 -15.44
C LEU A 225 -11.29 3.68 -14.56
N LEU A 226 -10.27 2.97 -15.06
CA LEU A 226 -8.99 2.83 -14.35
C LEU A 226 -8.32 4.20 -14.13
N GLY A 227 -8.36 5.09 -15.12
CA GLY A 227 -7.82 6.45 -15.04
C GLY A 227 -8.54 7.32 -14.01
N VAL A 228 -9.88 7.31 -14.02
CA VAL A 228 -10.72 8.05 -13.05
C VAL A 228 -10.48 7.54 -11.64
N ILE A 229 -10.36 6.22 -11.44
CA ILE A 229 -10.02 5.65 -10.13
C ILE A 229 -8.66 6.19 -9.66
N MET A 230 -7.64 6.23 -10.51
CA MET A 230 -6.33 6.77 -10.15
C MET A 230 -6.37 8.26 -9.79
N VAL A 231 -7.06 9.08 -10.58
CA VAL A 231 -7.23 10.51 -10.27
C VAL A 231 -7.98 10.68 -8.95
N ALA A 232 -9.04 9.91 -8.72
CA ALA A 232 -9.79 9.94 -7.48
C ALA A 232 -8.92 9.54 -6.27
N LEU A 233 -8.05 8.54 -6.39
CA LEU A 233 -7.09 8.18 -5.33
C LEU A 233 -6.07 9.30 -5.07
N GLY A 234 -5.62 9.99 -6.12
CA GLY A 234 -4.80 11.19 -5.99
C GLY A 234 -5.52 12.27 -5.19
N LEU A 235 -6.80 12.54 -5.48
CA LEU A 235 -7.60 13.52 -4.73
C LEU A 235 -7.87 13.07 -3.29
N VAL A 236 -8.15 11.79 -3.05
CA VAL A 236 -8.32 11.22 -1.70
C VAL A 236 -7.04 11.35 -0.87
N SER A 237 -5.87 11.30 -1.52
CA SER A 237 -4.59 11.52 -0.82
C SER A 237 -4.41 12.96 -0.32
N LEU A 238 -5.17 13.92 -0.86
CA LEU A 238 -5.25 15.27 -0.29
C LEU A 238 -5.98 15.30 1.06
N LEU A 239 -6.67 14.23 1.45
CA LEU A 239 -7.24 14.08 2.78
C LEU A 239 -6.25 13.45 3.79
N LEU A 240 -5.09 12.94 3.34
CA LEU A 240 -4.06 12.45 4.27
C LEU A 240 -3.54 13.60 5.14
N PRO A 241 -3.37 13.38 6.46
CA PRO A 241 -2.75 14.38 7.31
C PRO A 241 -1.30 14.65 6.84
N PRO A 242 -0.82 15.91 6.87
CA PRO A 242 0.55 16.26 6.48
C PRO A 242 1.62 15.44 7.20
N SER A 243 1.35 14.99 8.42
CA SER A 243 2.25 14.19 9.25
C SER A 243 2.45 12.75 8.77
N ILE A 244 1.95 12.38 7.59
CA ILE A 244 2.28 11.11 6.92
C ILE A 244 3.67 11.15 6.27
N ASP A 245 4.14 12.35 5.90
CA ASP A 245 5.47 12.55 5.32
C ASP A 245 6.57 12.36 6.38
N ASP A 246 6.21 12.60 7.64
CA ASP A 246 7.11 12.41 8.78
C ASP A 246 7.26 10.93 9.11
N LYS A 247 8.50 10.53 9.42
CA LYS A 247 8.78 9.20 9.98
C LYS A 247 8.01 9.03 11.29
N TYR A 248 7.47 7.84 11.52
CA TYR A 248 6.82 7.51 12.80
C TYR A 248 7.74 7.86 13.98
N ALA A 249 7.26 8.72 14.89
CA ALA A 249 7.98 9.08 16.11
C ALA A 249 7.92 7.89 17.08
N GLU A 250 9.07 7.26 17.35
CA GLU A 250 9.12 6.24 18.39
C GLU A 250 8.97 6.92 19.76
N PRO A 251 8.09 6.42 20.64
CA PRO A 251 8.04 6.92 22.00
C PRO A 251 9.42 6.71 22.65
N GLU A 252 10.00 7.76 23.21
CA GLU A 252 11.27 7.66 23.92
C GLU A 252 11.13 6.66 25.07
N ALA A 253 12.17 5.86 25.31
CA ALA A 253 12.13 4.77 26.30
C ALA A 253 11.79 5.26 27.72
N THR A 254 12.03 6.54 28.01
CA THR A 254 11.71 7.24 29.25
C THR A 254 10.20 7.30 29.55
N ASP A 255 9.35 7.54 28.56
CA ASP A 255 7.89 7.62 28.77
C ASP A 255 7.26 6.24 29.05
N ALA A 256 7.90 5.16 28.59
CA ALA A 256 7.45 3.79 28.84
C ALA A 256 7.79 3.32 30.27
N GLU A 257 8.90 3.78 30.84
CA GLU A 257 9.25 3.56 32.24
C GLU A 257 8.34 4.38 33.17
N ASP A 258 8.04 5.64 32.84
CA ASP A 258 7.13 6.49 33.64
C ASP A 258 5.67 6.02 33.58
N ALA A 259 5.18 5.53 32.44
CA ALA A 259 3.85 4.93 32.35
C ALA A 259 3.76 3.58 33.07
N ALA A 260 4.87 2.85 33.19
CA ALA A 260 4.97 1.62 33.99
C ALA A 260 5.07 1.93 35.49
N HIS A 261 5.79 2.99 35.89
CA HIS A 261 5.89 3.44 37.27
C HIS A 261 4.61 4.12 37.76
N GLY A 262 3.96 4.95 36.94
CA GLY A 262 2.69 5.60 37.28
C GLY A 262 1.48 4.64 37.36
N ARG A 263 1.60 3.41 36.84
CA ARG A 263 0.65 2.31 37.09
C ARG A 263 0.98 1.48 38.33
N ALA A 264 2.22 1.55 38.82
CA ALA A 264 2.65 0.83 40.02
C ALA A 264 2.36 1.63 41.30
N GLU A 265 2.32 2.96 41.22
CA GLU A 265 1.82 3.80 42.30
C GLU A 265 0.28 3.83 42.26
N GLY A 266 -0.34 2.97 43.08
CA GLY A 266 -1.76 3.09 43.39
C GLY A 266 -2.10 4.47 43.97
N PRO A 267 -3.39 4.86 43.99
CA PRO A 267 -3.80 6.19 44.43
C PRO A 267 -3.21 6.50 45.81
N PRO A 268 -2.70 7.73 46.05
CA PRO A 268 -2.08 8.09 47.32
C PRO A 268 -3.06 7.80 48.46
N ALA A 269 -2.59 7.04 49.44
CA ALA A 269 -3.34 6.77 50.66
C ALA A 269 -3.80 8.12 51.26
N GLY A 270 -5.12 8.29 51.35
CA GLY A 270 -5.73 9.49 51.92
C GLY A 270 -5.20 9.76 53.33
N PRO A 271 -5.15 11.03 53.76
CA PRO A 271 -4.57 11.39 55.04
C PRO A 271 -5.30 10.67 56.18
N GLY A 272 -4.54 9.92 56.97
CA GLY A 272 -5.01 9.18 58.13
C GLY A 272 -5.75 10.11 59.10
N THR A 273 -6.97 9.73 59.44
CA THR A 273 -7.72 10.32 60.54
C THR A 273 -7.00 10.01 61.84
N ALA A 274 -6.23 10.98 62.33
CA ALA A 274 -5.70 10.98 63.68
C ALA A 274 -6.87 11.15 64.66
N ASP A 275 -7.07 10.11 65.47
CA ASP A 275 -7.82 10.17 66.72
C ASP A 275 -6.96 10.84 67.79
N PRO A 276 -7.47 11.81 68.56
CA PRO A 276 -6.94 12.09 69.87
C PRO A 276 -8.04 11.90 70.92
N ALA A 277 -7.93 10.79 71.66
CA ALA A 277 -8.42 10.72 73.02
C ALA A 277 -7.72 11.78 73.88
N GLY A 278 -8.50 12.54 74.67
CA GLY A 278 -8.02 13.19 75.88
C GLY A 278 -8.46 14.64 76.07
N LYS A 279 -9.58 14.84 76.79
CA LYS A 279 -9.72 15.86 77.84
C LYS A 279 -11.00 15.62 78.67
N VAL A 280 -10.75 15.31 79.94
CA VAL A 280 -11.59 15.47 81.16
C VAL A 280 -12.93 14.75 81.20
#